data_AF-A0A2U1Y5L3-F1
#
_entry.id   AF-A0A2U1Y5L3-F1
#
_cell.length_a   1.000
_cell.length_b   1.000
_cell.length_c   1.000
_cell.angle_alpha   90.00
_cell.angle_beta   90.00
_cell.angle_gamma   90.00
#
_symmetry.space_group_name_H-M   'P 1'
#
loop_
_entity.id
_entity.type
_entity.pdbx_description
1 polymer ?
#
loop_
_entity_poly.entity_id
_entity_poly.type
_entity_poly.pdbx_seq_one_letter_code
_entity_poly.pdbx_strand_id
1 'polypeptide(L)' 'MTQSDALRAIINEAASARSALCENELVIRLDNILALARAALEEQEPDEMPQSPTGASATIGHQQS' A
#
# COMPACT_ATOMS: atom_id res chain seq x y z
N MET A 1 -3.29 -7.19 2.90
CA MET A 1 -2.29 -7.96 3.67
C MET A 1 -1.75 -7.07 4.79
N THR A 2 -0.81 -7.51 5.64
CA THR A 2 0.04 -6.54 6.35
C THR A 2 1.32 -6.28 5.56
N GLN A 3 1.97 -5.12 5.73
CA GLN A 3 3.27 -4.83 5.09
C GLN A 3 4.32 -5.90 5.40
N SER A 4 4.28 -6.47 6.62
CA SER A 4 5.17 -7.56 7.02
C SER A 4 4.92 -8.85 6.23
N ASP A 5 3.66 -9.16 5.94
CA ASP A 5 3.29 -10.34 5.14
C ASP A 5 3.68 -10.16 3.67
N ALA A 6 3.52 -8.95 3.12
CA ALA A 6 3.95 -8.62 1.77
C ALA A 6 5.48 -8.75 1.62
N LEU A 7 6.25 -8.21 2.57
CA LEU A 7 7.71 -8.36 2.59
C LEU A 7 8.13 -9.84 2.71
N ARG A 8 7.45 -10.63 3.54
CA ARG A 8 7.72 -12.07 3.67
C ARG A 8 7.44 -12.80 2.36
N ALA A 9 6.36 -12.48 1.66
CA ALA A 9 6.03 -13.06 0.36
C ALA A 9 7.11 -12.73 -0.68
N ILE A 10 7.56 -11.48 -0.75
CA ILE A 10 8.63 -11.04 -1.65
C ILE A 10 9.94 -11.79 -1.38
N ILE A 11 10.33 -11.91 -0.10
CA ILE A 11 11.57 -12.63 0.29
C ILE A 11 11.50 -14.11 -0.12
N ASN A 12 10.36 -14.77 0.10
CA ASN A 12 10.18 -16.18 -0.26
C ASN A 12 10.25 -16.39 -1.77
N GLU A 13 9.65 -15.50 -2.57
CA GLU A 13 9.69 -15.60 -4.02
C GLU A 13 11.11 -15.31 -4.56
N ALA A 14 11.82 -14.34 -3.98
CA ALA A 14 13.22 -14.08 -4.31
C ALA A 14 14.15 -15.27 -3.98
N ALA A 15 13.93 -15.95 -2.86
CA ALA A 15 14.67 -17.18 -2.54
C ALA A 15 14.38 -18.30 -3.56
N SER A 16 13.14 -18.39 -4.03
CA SER A 16 12.74 -19.34 -5.07
C SER A 16 13.38 -18.99 -6.42
N ALA A 17 13.40 -17.70 -6.80
CA ALA A 17 14.07 -17.20 -8.00
C ALA A 17 15.57 -17.57 -8.03
N ARG A 18 16.26 -17.44 -6.89
CA ARG A 18 17.68 -17.85 -6.76
C ARG A 18 17.92 -19.33 -7.00
N SER A 19 16.88 -20.16 -6.86
CA SER A 19 16.96 -21.61 -7.03
C SER A 19 16.45 -22.06 -8.41
N ALA A 20 16.04 -21.12 -9.27
CA ALA A 20 15.54 -21.43 -10.60
C ALA A 20 16.62 -22.14 -11.43
N LEU A 21 16.23 -23.21 -12.13
CA LEU A 21 17.15 -24.03 -12.93
C LEU A 21 17.19 -23.63 -14.40
N CYS A 22 16.26 -22.78 -14.84
CA CYS A 22 16.17 -22.28 -16.20
C CYS A 22 15.77 -20.80 -16.26
N GLU A 23 16.11 -20.15 -17.37
CA GLU A 23 15.82 -18.73 -17.60
C GLU A 23 14.31 -18.44 -17.58
N ASN A 24 13.50 -19.29 -18.20
CA ASN A 24 12.04 -19.12 -18.21
C ASN A 24 11.45 -19.13 -16.80
N GLU A 25 11.91 -20.04 -15.93
CA GLU A 25 11.47 -20.06 -14.53
C GLU A 25 11.93 -18.80 -13.80
N LEU A 26 13.18 -18.38 -14.00
CA LEU A 26 13.70 -17.15 -13.39
C LEU A 26 12.87 -15.92 -13.80
N VAL A 27 12.51 -15.78 -15.07
CA VAL A 27 11.68 -14.67 -15.57
C VAL A 27 10.31 -14.67 -14.90
N ILE A 28 9.63 -15.82 -14.84
CA ILE A 28 8.33 -15.94 -14.16
C ILE A 28 8.44 -15.52 -12.68
N ARG A 29 9.50 -15.98 -11.99
CA ARG A 29 9.73 -15.65 -10.58
C ARG A 29 9.98 -14.14 -10.38
N LEU A 30 10.70 -13.51 -11.30
CA LEU A 30 10.95 -12.06 -11.28
C LEU A 30 9.66 -11.26 -11.48
N ASP A 31 8.81 -11.68 -12.42
CA ASP A 31 7.50 -11.06 -12.64
C ASP A 31 6.61 -11.15 -11.40
N ASN A 32 6.61 -12.31 -10.72
CA ASN A 32 5.88 -12.49 -9.46
C ASN A 32 6.39 -11.54 -8.36
N ILE A 33 7.70 -11.37 -8.21
CA ILE A 33 8.30 -10.44 -7.25
C ILE A 33 7.84 -9.00 -7.54
N LEU A 34 7.84 -8.60 -8.81
CA LEU A 34 7.38 -7.27 -9.21
C LEU A 34 5.89 -7.07 -8.93
N ALA A 35 5.06 -8.08 -9.19
CA ALA A 35 3.63 -8.02 -8.90
C ALA A 35 3.37 -7.88 -7.40
N LEU A 36 4.03 -8.68 -6.56
CA LEU A 36 3.93 -8.60 -5.10
C LEU A 36 4.38 -7.25 -4.57
N ALA A 37 5.49 -6.71 -5.07
CA ALA A 37 6.02 -5.42 -4.66
C ALA A 37 5.07 -4.27 -5.03
N ARG A 38 4.45 -4.30 -6.22
CA ARG A 38 3.47 -3.29 -6.64
C ARG A 38 2.23 -3.32 -5.76
N ALA A 39 1.66 -4.51 -5.53
CA ALA A 39 0.51 -4.67 -4.65
C ALA A 39 0.81 -4.15 -3.23
N ALA A 40 2.01 -4.39 -2.72
CA ALA A 40 2.43 -3.91 -1.41
C ALA A 40 2.50 -2.37 -1.32
N LEU A 41 2.89 -1.70 -2.41
CA LEU A 41 2.94 -0.24 -2.47
C LEU A 41 1.54 0.37 -2.61
N GLU A 42 0.66 -0.24 -3.40
CA GLU A 42 -0.74 0.19 -3.58
C GLU A 42 -1.55 0.02 -2.29
N GLU A 43 -1.33 -1.05 -1.51
CA GLU A 43 -1.92 -1.20 -0.17
C GLU A 43 -1.42 -0.15 0.83
N GLN A 44 -0.28 0.50 0.56
CA GLN A 44 0.34 1.51 1.42
C GLN A 44 -0.07 2.95 1.07
N GLU A 45 -0.89 3.18 0.05
CA GLU A 45 -1.58 4.46 -0.16
C GLU A 45 -2.96 4.39 0.53
N PRO A 46 -3.07 4.66 1.85
CA PRO A 46 -4.37 5.00 2.40
C PRO A 46 -4.78 6.31 1.76
N ASP A 47 -6.01 6.34 1.25
CA ASP A 47 -6.80 7.51 0.87
C ASP A 47 -6.58 8.68 1.86
N GLU A 48 -5.57 9.51 1.64
CA GLU A 48 -5.42 10.83 2.25
C GLU A 48 -6.43 11.78 1.58
N MET A 49 -7.72 11.47 1.65
CA MET A 49 -8.72 12.51 1.66
C MET A 49 -8.85 13.01 3.10
N PRO A 50 -8.45 14.27 3.40
CA PRO A 50 -8.75 14.85 4.69
C PRO A 50 -10.28 14.99 4.79
N GLN A 51 -10.90 14.04 5.50
CA GLN A 51 -12.26 14.25 6.00
C GLN A 51 -12.18 15.48 6.89
N SER A 52 -12.75 16.60 6.43
CA SER A 52 -12.99 17.75 7.29
C SER A 52 -14.23 17.43 8.12
N PRO A 53 -14.14 17.11 9.43
CA PRO A 53 -15.27 17.28 10.29
C PRO A 53 -15.35 18.78 10.58
N THR A 54 -16.53 19.37 10.41
CA THR A 54 -17.19 20.23 11.43
C THR A 54 -18.24 21.07 10.73
N GLY A 55 -19.47 20.60 10.79
CA GLY A 55 -20.63 21.46 10.68
C GLY A 55 -20.75 22.34 11.94
N ALA A 56 -21.33 23.52 11.73
CA ALA A 56 -22.13 24.33 12.66
C ALA A 56 -21.61 24.52 14.09
N SER A 57 -21.23 25.77 14.42
CA SER A 57 -21.94 26.58 15.43
C SER A 57 -21.12 27.85 15.73
N ALA A 58 -21.53 28.99 15.20
CA ALA A 58 -21.08 30.30 15.67
C ALA A 58 -22.31 31.11 16.08
N THR A 59 -22.70 30.92 17.35
CA THR A 59 -23.50 31.87 18.12
C THR A 59 -22.70 33.17 18.25
N ILE A 60 -23.11 34.25 17.58
CA ILE A 60 -22.67 35.61 17.93
C ILE A 60 -23.91 36.50 17.91
N GLY A 61 -24.42 36.80 19.09
CA GLY A 61 -25.26 37.98 19.30
C GLY A 61 -24.42 39.26 19.30
N HIS A 62 -25.12 40.40 19.38
CA HIS A 62 -24.62 41.73 19.76
C HIS A 62 -24.28 42.73 18.65
N GLN A 63 -25.23 43.64 18.33
CA GLN A 63 -25.09 45.11 18.27
C GLN A 63 -26.49 45.72 18.01
N GLN A 64 -27.16 46.30 19.02
CA GLN A 64 -27.04 47.67 19.57
C GLN A 64 -27.72 48.77 18.73
N SER A 65 -28.73 49.36 19.38
CA SER A 65 -29.23 50.76 19.35
C SER A 65 -29.94 51.29 18.12
#